data_AF-A0A645G428-F1
#
_entry.id   AF-A0A645G428-F1
#
_cell.length_a   1.000
_cell.length_b   1.000
_cell.length_c   1.000
_cell.angle_alpha   90.00
_cell.angle_beta   90.00
_cell.angle_gamma   90.00
#
_symmetry.space_group_name_H-M   'P 1'
#
loop_
_entity.id
_entity.type
_entity.pdbx_description
1 polymer ?
#
loop_
_entity_poly.entity_id
_entity_poly.type
_entity_poly.pdbx_seq_one_letter_code
_entity_poly.pdbx_strand_id
1 'polypeptide(L)'
;MIVAGILAWLFSPLLAKTVQIWPADLTPFQNTVLSNLFYEKINVTVCFLLIFFGVILLMLLLHPLIKAIGKIPVIKQLNKLLGMMFSVLIYGIYIMIAIFVLNTPLFLNGGSIVEQSWLNPIKEQVSATFSFIEKPLLESEKLQNLIANRDNLTVDDLNFLTEWLQGENIDDSTIIEFFQQIGK
;
A
#
# COMPACT_ATOMS: atom_id res chain seq x y z
N MET A 1 13.77 -10.56 -0.73
CA MET A 1 12.81 -9.47 -0.45
C MET A 1 11.85 -9.23 -1.61
N ILE A 2 12.26 -9.23 -2.88
CA ILE A 2 11.31 -9.38 -4.02
C ILE A 2 10.42 -10.62 -3.82
N VAL A 3 11.03 -11.76 -3.47
CA VAL A 3 10.30 -12.99 -3.09
C VAL A 3 9.32 -12.75 -1.94
N ALA A 4 9.68 -11.95 -0.93
CA ALA A 4 8.78 -11.64 0.18
C ALA A 4 7.58 -10.79 -0.29
N GLY A 5 7.81 -9.81 -1.18
CA GLY A 5 6.76 -9.02 -1.80
C GLY A 5 5.81 -9.87 -2.65
N ILE A 6 6.36 -10.77 -3.48
CA ILE A 6 5.56 -11.70 -4.30
C ILE A 6 4.73 -12.64 -3.42
N LEU A 7 5.35 -13.23 -2.39
CA LEU A 7 4.65 -14.12 -1.46
C LEU A 7 3.57 -13.36 -0.68
N ALA A 8 3.87 -12.17 -0.16
CA ALA A 8 2.89 -11.34 0.52
C ALA A 8 1.73 -10.95 -0.39
N TRP A 9 2.01 -10.56 -1.63
CA TRP A 9 0.99 -10.23 -2.62
C TRP A 9 0.08 -11.43 -2.93
N LEU A 10 0.65 -12.62 -3.10
CA LEU A 10 -0.09 -13.84 -3.42
C LEU A 10 -0.93 -14.34 -2.24
N PHE A 11 -0.38 -14.30 -1.03
CA PHE A 11 -1.00 -14.92 0.14
C PHE A 11 -1.84 -13.96 0.98
N SER A 12 -1.68 -12.64 0.84
CA SER A 12 -2.48 -11.68 1.61
C SER A 12 -3.98 -11.75 1.37
N PRO A 13 -4.50 -11.91 0.14
CA PRO A 13 -5.94 -12.04 -0.06
C PRO A 13 -6.47 -13.36 0.50
N LEU A 14 -5.64 -14.42 0.50
CA LEU A 14 -6.00 -15.71 1.08
C LEU A 14 -6.09 -15.63 2.60
N LEU A 15 -5.09 -15.01 3.24
CA LEU A 15 -5.07 -14.83 4.69
C LEU A 15 -6.20 -13.92 5.15
N ALA A 16 -6.47 -12.82 4.43
CA ALA A 16 -7.50 -11.85 4.79
C ALA A 16 -8.94 -12.42 4.75
N LYS A 17 -9.18 -13.49 3.99
CA LYS A 17 -10.46 -14.22 4.01
C LYS A 17 -10.68 -15.02 5.28
N THR A 18 -9.61 -15.41 5.97
CA THR A 18 -9.66 -16.26 7.17
C THR A 18 -9.43 -15.48 8.44
N VAL A 19 -8.61 -14.42 8.38
CA VAL A 19 -8.19 -13.65 9.55
C VAL A 19 -8.62 -12.19 9.40
N GLN A 20 -9.45 -11.75 10.34
CA GLN A 20 -9.91 -10.37 10.49
C GLN A 20 -9.03 -9.66 11.51
N ILE A 21 -8.02 -8.95 11.01
CA ILE A 21 -6.98 -8.31 11.81
C ILE A 21 -7.32 -6.84 12.03
N TRP A 22 -7.87 -6.19 11.00
CA TRP A 22 -8.29 -4.81 11.12
C TRP A 22 -9.50 -4.70 12.07
N PRO A 23 -9.48 -3.80 13.07
CA PRO A 23 -10.61 -3.55 13.94
C PRO A 23 -11.72 -2.81 13.16
N ALA A 24 -12.93 -3.36 13.18
CA ALA A 24 -14.05 -2.85 12.38
C ALA A 24 -14.44 -1.41 12.78
N ASP A 25 -14.30 -1.06 14.05
CA ASP A 25 -14.53 0.26 14.65
C ASP A 25 -13.47 1.32 14.30
N LEU A 26 -12.43 0.98 13.53
CA LEU A 26 -11.51 1.95 12.94
C LEU A 26 -11.66 2.06 11.41
N THR A 27 -12.60 1.33 10.82
CA THR A 27 -12.85 1.39 9.38
C THR A 27 -13.34 2.78 8.98
N PRO A 28 -12.88 3.35 7.86
CA PRO A 28 -13.51 4.54 7.29
C PRO A 28 -14.99 4.30 6.97
N PHE A 29 -15.80 5.36 7.09
CA PHE A 29 -17.24 5.34 6.74
C PHE A 29 -18.04 4.24 7.44
N GLN A 30 -17.83 4.09 8.75
CA GLN A 30 -18.58 3.15 9.58
C GLN A 30 -20.07 3.42 9.49
N ASN A 31 -20.86 2.35 9.53
CA ASN A 31 -22.31 2.38 9.40
C ASN A 31 -22.83 2.78 8.02
N THR A 32 -21.97 2.81 7.00
CA THR A 32 -22.39 2.99 5.61
C THR A 32 -22.39 1.69 4.82
N VAL A 33 -23.10 1.65 3.69
CA VAL A 33 -23.09 0.50 2.76
C VAL A 33 -21.69 0.15 2.24
N LEU A 34 -20.76 1.12 2.24
CA LEU A 34 -19.37 0.91 1.79
C LEU A 34 -18.42 0.49 2.90
N SER A 35 -18.87 0.42 4.16
CA SER A 35 -18.02 0.04 5.30
C SER A 35 -17.31 -1.29 5.05
N ASN A 36 -17.99 -2.27 4.46
CA ASN A 36 -17.40 -3.58 4.16
C ASN A 36 -16.33 -3.51 3.07
N LEU A 37 -16.53 -2.70 2.02
CA LEU A 37 -15.54 -2.50 0.96
C LEU A 37 -14.22 -1.95 1.52
N PHE A 38 -14.31 -0.90 2.35
CA PHE A 38 -13.14 -0.31 3.00
C PHE A 38 -12.51 -1.28 4.00
N TYR A 39 -13.31 -2.01 4.77
CA TYR A 39 -12.82 -3.04 5.69
C TYR A 39 -12.01 -4.12 4.98
N GLU A 40 -12.49 -4.62 3.85
CA GLU A 40 -11.81 -5.68 3.10
C GLU A 40 -10.46 -5.21 2.56
N LYS A 41 -10.41 -4.02 1.93
CA LYS A 41 -9.16 -3.43 1.40
C LYS A 41 -8.15 -3.14 2.51
N ILE A 42 -8.62 -2.44 3.54
CA ILE A 42 -8.26 -2.57 4.95
C ILE A 42 -7.38 -3.77 5.33
N ASN A 43 -8.12 -4.84 5.60
CA ASN A 43 -7.65 -6.07 6.17
C ASN A 43 -6.68 -6.81 5.23
N VAL A 44 -6.91 -6.78 3.92
CA VAL A 44 -5.97 -7.34 2.92
C VAL A 44 -4.61 -6.63 3.01
N THR A 45 -4.61 -5.30 3.13
CA THR A 45 -3.37 -4.52 3.25
C THR A 45 -2.62 -4.85 4.55
N VAL A 46 -3.33 -4.99 5.67
CA VAL A 46 -2.72 -5.40 6.95
C VAL A 46 -2.13 -6.81 6.85
N CYS A 47 -2.88 -7.75 6.25
CA CYS A 47 -2.40 -9.11 6.01
C CYS A 47 -1.15 -9.14 5.12
N PHE A 48 -1.11 -8.29 4.08
CA PHE A 48 0.06 -8.11 3.24
C PHE A 48 1.28 -7.70 4.06
N LEU A 49 1.15 -6.68 4.91
CA LEU A 49 2.25 -6.20 5.75
C LEU A 49 2.74 -7.29 6.69
N LEU A 50 1.83 -8.02 7.34
CA LEU A 50 2.19 -9.10 8.25
C LEU A 50 2.94 -10.23 7.56
N ILE A 51 2.47 -10.69 6.39
CA ILE A 51 3.16 -11.73 5.63
C ILE A 51 4.50 -11.21 5.12
N PHE A 52 4.54 -9.98 4.60
CA PHE A 52 5.76 -9.38 4.07
C PHE A 52 6.86 -9.31 5.14
N PHE A 53 6.56 -8.74 6.30
CA PHE A 53 7.51 -8.66 7.41
C PHE A 53 7.83 -10.04 7.99
N GLY A 54 6.86 -10.96 8.05
CA GLY A 54 7.09 -12.33 8.48
C GLY A 54 8.08 -13.09 7.59
N VAL A 55 7.94 -12.98 6.26
CA VAL A 55 8.87 -13.61 5.30
C VAL A 55 10.25 -12.94 5.36
N ILE A 56 10.31 -11.62 5.51
CA ILE A 56 11.60 -10.91 5.70
C ILE A 56 12.31 -11.43 6.94
N LEU A 57 11.61 -11.53 8.06
CA LEU A 57 12.16 -12.03 9.31
C LEU A 57 12.67 -13.47 9.15
N LEU A 58 11.89 -14.33 8.51
CA LEU A 58 12.30 -15.71 8.20
C LEU A 58 13.57 -15.76 7.33
N MET A 59 13.63 -14.96 6.27
CA MET A 59 14.81 -14.86 5.41
C MET A 59 16.05 -14.36 6.17
N LEU A 60 15.87 -13.43 7.10
CA LEU A 60 16.95 -12.91 7.94
C LEU A 60 17.51 -14.01 8.85
N LEU A 61 16.64 -14.87 9.40
CA LEU A 61 17.05 -16.04 10.19
C LEU A 61 17.73 -17.13 9.36
N LEU A 62 17.33 -17.30 8.09
CA LEU A 62 17.94 -18.26 7.14
C LEU A 62 19.29 -17.77 6.58
N HIS A 63 19.51 -16.46 6.58
CA HIS A 63 20.73 -15.84 6.02
C HIS A 63 22.06 -16.41 6.54
N PRO A 64 22.27 -16.66 7.86
CA PRO A 64 23.50 -17.28 8.36
C PRO A 64 23.74 -18.69 7.80
N LEU A 65 22.67 -19.49 7.59
CA LEU A 65 22.76 -20.84 7.03
C LEU A 65 23.21 -20.81 5.57
N ILE A 66 22.71 -19.85 4.80
CA ILE A 66 23.07 -19.67 3.37
C ILE A 66 24.52 -19.18 3.23
N LYS A 67 24.98 -18.29 4.12
CA LYS A 67 26.37 -17.82 4.14
C LYS A 67 27.38 -18.93 4.46
N ALA A 68 26.98 -19.98 5.17
CA ALA A 68 27.84 -21.12 5.46
C ALA A 68 28.18 -21.96 4.21
N ILE A 69 27.33 -21.92 3.18
CA ILE A 69 27.44 -22.77 1.98
C ILE A 69 28.20 -22.04 0.84
N GLY A 70 28.22 -20.71 0.81
CA GLY A 70 28.74 -19.92 -0.31
C GLY A 70 30.14 -19.34 -0.12
N LYS A 71 31.20 -20.17 -0.18
CA LYS A 71 32.59 -19.70 -0.36
C LYS A 71 33.13 -20.11 -1.73
N ILE A 72 32.64 -19.49 -2.81
CA ILE A 72 33.23 -19.62 -4.16
C ILE A 72 33.83 -18.28 -4.60
N PRO A 73 35.16 -18.17 -4.77
CA PRO A 73 35.87 -16.88 -4.77
C PRO A 73 36.01 -16.14 -6.12
N VAL A 74 35.18 -16.38 -7.15
CA VAL A 74 35.49 -15.89 -8.53
C VAL A 74 34.61 -14.73 -9.05
N ILE A 75 33.52 -14.32 -8.39
CA ILE A 75 32.59 -13.28 -8.93
C ILE A 75 32.47 -12.02 -8.04
N LYS A 76 33.38 -11.83 -7.07
CA LYS A 76 33.21 -10.85 -5.98
C LYS A 76 33.07 -9.39 -6.42
N GLN A 77 33.66 -9.00 -7.54
CA GLN A 77 33.63 -7.61 -8.04
C GLN A 77 32.41 -7.35 -8.92
N LEU A 78 32.06 -8.27 -9.83
CA LEU A 78 30.85 -8.16 -10.65
C LEU A 78 29.58 -8.22 -9.77
N ASN A 79 29.55 -9.11 -8.76
CA ASN A 79 28.45 -9.16 -7.79
C ASN A 79 28.37 -7.90 -6.91
N LYS A 80 29.48 -7.21 -6.65
CA LYS A 80 29.46 -5.94 -5.91
C LYS A 80 28.85 -4.83 -6.76
N LEU A 81 29.19 -4.76 -8.03
CA LEU A 81 28.74 -3.68 -8.93
C LEU A 81 27.28 -3.89 -9.36
N LEU A 82 26.90 -5.12 -9.71
CA LEU A 82 25.52 -5.52 -9.90
C LEU A 82 24.73 -5.38 -8.60
N GLY A 83 25.29 -5.82 -7.47
CA GLY A 83 24.67 -5.67 -6.16
C GLY A 83 24.41 -4.20 -5.79
N MET A 84 25.31 -3.30 -6.16
CA MET A 84 25.15 -1.86 -5.95
C MET A 84 24.02 -1.27 -6.82
N MET A 85 24.01 -1.58 -8.12
CA MET A 85 22.95 -1.16 -9.04
C MET A 85 21.57 -1.73 -8.64
N PHE A 86 21.52 -3.03 -8.34
CA PHE A 86 20.30 -3.66 -7.85
C PHE A 86 19.91 -3.13 -6.48
N SER A 87 20.85 -2.76 -5.61
CA SER A 87 20.51 -2.21 -4.30
C SER A 87 19.82 -0.84 -4.41
N VAL A 88 20.21 0.02 -5.36
CA VAL A 88 19.49 1.29 -5.62
C VAL A 88 18.05 1.03 -6.08
N LEU A 89 17.86 0.12 -7.04
CA LEU A 89 16.53 -0.28 -7.50
C LEU A 89 15.68 -0.89 -6.37
N ILE A 90 16.28 -1.79 -5.58
CA ILE A 90 15.62 -2.44 -4.44
C ILE A 90 15.28 -1.42 -3.34
N TYR A 91 16.16 -0.44 -3.08
CA TYR A 91 15.90 0.63 -2.12
C TYR A 91 14.79 1.57 -2.60
N GLY A 92 14.75 1.88 -3.91
CA GLY A 92 13.64 2.59 -4.53
C GLY A 92 12.32 1.86 -4.32
N ILE A 93 12.30 0.53 -4.50
CA ILE A 93 11.12 -0.30 -4.21
C ILE A 93 10.73 -0.24 -2.72
N TYR A 94 11.68 -0.24 -1.78
CA TYR A 94 11.35 -0.08 -0.35
C TYR A 94 10.73 1.27 -0.04
N ILE A 95 11.31 2.35 -0.58
CA ILE A 95 10.79 3.69 -0.36
C ILE A 95 9.40 3.80 -1.00
N MET A 96 9.17 3.17 -2.15
CA MET A 96 7.86 3.11 -2.78
C MET A 96 6.83 2.34 -1.95
N ILE A 97 7.20 1.18 -1.40
CA ILE A 97 6.31 0.44 -0.48
C ILE A 97 6.05 1.27 0.77
N ALA A 98 7.06 1.93 1.33
CA ALA A 98 6.89 2.78 2.51
C ALA A 98 5.98 3.98 2.22
N ILE A 99 6.15 4.66 1.08
CA ILE A 99 5.28 5.76 0.63
C ILE A 99 3.86 5.24 0.41
N PHE A 100 3.69 4.09 -0.25
CA PHE A 100 2.37 3.49 -0.47
C PHE A 100 1.68 3.16 0.85
N VAL A 101 2.40 2.51 1.79
CA VAL A 101 1.90 2.15 3.13
C VAL A 101 1.55 3.38 3.95
N LEU A 102 2.42 4.41 3.94
CA LEU A 102 2.09 5.70 4.56
C LEU A 102 0.86 6.31 3.90
N ASN A 103 0.69 6.11 2.60
CA ASN A 103 -0.50 6.54 1.87
C ASN A 103 -1.71 5.58 1.99
N THR A 104 -1.77 4.74 3.02
CA THR A 104 -2.96 3.93 3.31
C THR A 104 -3.79 4.55 4.43
N PRO A 105 -5.08 4.21 4.55
CA PRO A 105 -5.93 4.68 5.66
C PRO A 105 -5.45 4.24 7.05
N LEU A 106 -4.40 3.40 7.13
CA LEU A 106 -3.76 3.01 8.39
C LEU A 106 -3.08 4.21 9.08
N PHE A 107 -2.72 5.25 8.32
CA PHE A 107 -2.07 6.46 8.82
C PHE A 107 -2.91 7.69 8.48
N LEU A 108 -3.58 8.27 9.49
CA LEU A 108 -4.48 9.42 9.30
C LEU A 108 -3.83 10.64 8.61
N ASN A 109 -2.51 10.82 8.74
CA ASN A 109 -1.75 11.94 8.17
C ASN A 109 -0.58 11.47 7.28
N GLY A 110 -0.62 10.24 6.78
CA GLY A 110 0.54 9.64 6.13
C GLY A 110 0.93 10.34 4.82
N GLY A 111 -0.04 10.82 4.04
CA GLY A 111 0.20 11.72 2.89
C GLY A 111 1.00 12.97 3.28
N SER A 112 0.57 13.71 4.30
CA SER A 112 1.26 14.91 4.79
C SER A 112 2.67 14.61 5.34
N ILE A 113 2.86 13.43 5.96
CA ILE A 113 4.19 12.97 6.40
C ILE A 113 5.12 12.75 5.20
N VAL A 114 4.61 12.19 4.09
CA VAL A 114 5.40 12.01 2.87
C VAL A 114 5.76 13.37 2.26
N GLU A 115 4.81 14.30 2.17
CA GLU A 115 5.02 15.64 1.59
C GLU A 115 6.04 16.49 2.36
N GLN A 116 6.02 16.41 3.70
CA GLN A 116 6.89 17.22 4.57
C GLN A 116 8.23 16.55 4.90
N SER A 117 8.46 15.33 4.43
CA SER A 117 9.69 14.58 4.70
C SER A 117 10.61 14.51 3.48
N TRP A 118 11.80 13.95 3.70
CA TRP A 118 12.76 13.63 2.64
C TRP A 118 12.25 12.59 1.62
N LEU A 119 11.06 12.02 1.85
CA LEU A 119 10.41 11.08 0.94
C LEU A 119 9.75 11.78 -0.25
N ASN A 120 9.40 13.06 -0.15
CA ASN A 120 8.73 13.81 -1.21
C ASN A 120 9.51 13.82 -2.55
N PRO A 121 10.79 14.23 -2.62
CA PRO A 121 11.55 14.18 -3.88
C PRO A 121 11.71 12.75 -4.43
N ILE A 122 11.64 11.72 -3.56
CA ILE A 122 11.74 10.32 -3.97
C ILE A 122 10.41 9.84 -4.56
N LYS A 123 9.27 10.29 -4.01
CA LYS A 123 7.93 10.07 -4.57
C LYS A 123 7.87 10.55 -6.02
N GLU A 124 8.30 11.79 -6.28
CA GLU A 124 8.30 12.39 -7.63
C GLU A 124 9.19 11.60 -8.60
N GLN A 125 10.40 11.23 -8.17
CA GLN A 125 11.35 10.48 -8.99
C GLN A 125 10.85 9.06 -9.33
N VAL A 126 10.20 8.39 -8.37
CA VAL A 126 9.64 7.05 -8.54
C VAL A 126 8.44 7.09 -9.49
N SER A 127 7.52 8.04 -9.31
CA SER A 127 6.38 8.22 -10.22
C SER A 127 6.83 8.51 -11.66
N ALA A 128 7.84 9.37 -11.85
CA ALA A 128 8.40 9.68 -13.16
C ALA A 128 9.08 8.46 -13.83
N THR A 129 9.68 7.57 -13.03
CA THR A 129 10.38 6.38 -13.54
C THR A 129 9.43 5.21 -13.82
N PHE A 130 8.35 5.10 -13.03
CA PHE A 130 7.38 4.01 -13.10
C PHE A 130 5.96 4.56 -13.29
N SER A 131 5.68 5.07 -14.49
CA SER A 131 4.39 5.72 -14.83
C SER A 131 3.15 4.85 -14.60
N PHE A 132 3.28 3.52 -14.59
CA PHE A 132 2.17 2.61 -14.26
C PHE A 132 1.76 2.65 -12.78
N ILE A 133 2.56 3.27 -11.91
CA ILE A 133 2.32 3.39 -10.46
C ILE A 133 1.75 4.76 -10.10
N GLU A 134 1.94 5.76 -10.95
CA GLU A 134 1.53 7.14 -10.72
C GLU A 134 0.03 7.25 -10.43
N LYS A 135 -0.82 6.66 -11.29
CA LYS A 135 -2.27 6.70 -11.12
C LYS A 135 -2.73 6.03 -9.80
N PRO A 136 -2.35 4.77 -9.50
CA PRO A 136 -2.68 4.14 -8.20
C PRO A 136 -2.22 4.94 -6.97
N LEU A 137 -1.06 5.59 -7.07
CA LEU A 137 -0.50 6.39 -5.99
C LEU A 137 -1.31 7.66 -5.73
N LEU A 138 -1.64 8.40 -6.81
CA LEU A 138 -2.46 9.61 -6.74
C LEU A 138 -3.88 9.30 -6.26
N GLU A 139 -4.47 8.19 -6.69
CA GLU A 139 -5.78 7.74 -6.21
C GLU A 139 -5.75 7.45 -4.70
N SER A 140 -4.71 6.75 -4.23
CA SER A 140 -4.55 6.43 -2.80
C SER A 140 -4.39 7.67 -1.93
N GLU A 141 -3.65 8.67 -2.42
CA GLU A 141 -3.48 9.97 -1.75
C GLU A 141 -4.80 10.75 -1.67
N LYS A 142 -5.53 10.84 -2.78
CA LYS A 142 -6.85 11.47 -2.81
C LYS A 142 -7.82 10.77 -1.86
N LEU A 143 -7.87 9.43 -1.85
CA LEU A 143 -8.75 8.66 -0.95
C LEU A 143 -8.43 8.91 0.52
N GLN A 144 -7.16 8.98 0.92
CA GLN A 144 -6.82 9.36 2.29
C GLN A 144 -7.28 10.77 2.63
N ASN A 145 -7.05 11.74 1.73
CA ASN A 145 -7.47 13.11 1.94
C ASN A 145 -9.00 13.21 2.10
N LEU A 146 -9.76 12.40 1.36
CA LEU A 146 -11.21 12.28 1.54
C LEU A 146 -11.58 11.70 2.90
N ILE A 147 -10.91 10.63 3.31
CA ILE A 147 -11.16 9.98 4.60
C ILE A 147 -10.83 10.93 5.76
N ALA A 148 -9.73 11.68 5.65
CA ALA A 148 -9.29 12.65 6.64
C ALA A 148 -10.21 13.89 6.69
N ASN A 149 -10.72 14.36 5.55
CA ASN A 149 -11.58 15.54 5.44
C ASN A 149 -13.06 15.22 5.22
N ARG A 150 -13.52 14.03 5.65
CA ARG A 150 -14.86 13.49 5.37
C ARG A 150 -16.02 14.43 5.72
N ASP A 151 -15.85 15.31 6.69
CA ASP A 151 -16.90 16.22 7.14
C ASP A 151 -17.08 17.41 6.17
N ASN A 152 -16.05 17.73 5.38
CA ASN A 152 -15.97 18.90 4.49
C ASN A 152 -15.66 18.54 3.03
N LEU A 153 -16.29 17.49 2.51
CA LEU A 153 -16.11 17.08 1.10
C LEU A 153 -16.67 18.12 0.12
N THR A 154 -15.87 18.42 -0.92
CA THR A 154 -16.22 19.29 -2.05
C THR A 154 -16.95 18.52 -3.16
N VAL A 155 -17.44 19.20 -4.20
CA VAL A 155 -18.05 18.54 -5.37
C VAL A 155 -17.03 17.71 -6.14
N ASP A 156 -15.79 18.20 -6.26
CA ASP A 156 -14.71 17.49 -6.94
C ASP A 156 -14.31 16.20 -6.20
N ASP A 157 -14.35 16.24 -4.87
CA ASP A 157 -14.14 15.09 -3.99
C ASP A 157 -15.19 13.98 -4.23
N LEU A 158 -16.47 14.37 -4.35
CA LEU A 158 -17.57 13.45 -4.61
C LEU A 158 -17.51 12.87 -6.02
N ASN A 159 -17.11 13.66 -7.02
CA ASN A 159 -16.91 13.20 -8.39
C ASN A 159 -15.79 12.15 -8.46
N PHE A 160 -14.63 12.45 -7.87
CA PHE A 160 -13.52 11.49 -7.79
C PHE A 160 -13.93 10.20 -7.06
N LEU A 161 -14.63 10.32 -5.93
CA LEU A 161 -15.06 9.14 -5.17
C LEU A 161 -16.07 8.30 -5.95
N THR A 162 -16.97 8.94 -6.72
CA THR A 162 -17.90 8.24 -7.63
C THR A 162 -17.15 7.45 -8.69
N GLU A 163 -16.20 8.09 -9.39
CA GLU A 163 -15.38 7.43 -10.41
C GLU A 163 -14.58 6.26 -9.84
N TRP A 164 -14.01 6.45 -8.65
CA TRP A 164 -13.25 5.41 -7.97
C TRP A 164 -14.14 4.22 -7.58
N LEU A 165 -15.32 4.48 -7.02
CA LEU A 165 -16.29 3.43 -6.62
C LEU A 165 -16.83 2.66 -7.83
N GLN A 166 -17.10 3.34 -8.94
CA GLN A 166 -17.47 2.69 -10.20
C GLN A 166 -16.33 1.80 -10.72
N GLY A 167 -15.08 2.24 -10.57
CA GLY A 167 -13.89 1.44 -10.86
C GLY A 167 -13.79 0.16 -10.02
N GLU A 168 -14.36 0.18 -8.81
CA GLU A 168 -14.48 -0.98 -7.91
C GLU A 168 -15.72 -1.86 -8.21
N ASN A 169 -16.44 -1.60 -9.31
CA ASN A 169 -17.69 -2.27 -9.69
C ASN A 169 -18.85 -2.06 -8.69
N ILE A 170 -18.86 -0.94 -7.98
CA ILE A 170 -20.00 -0.52 -7.17
C ILE A 170 -21.03 0.15 -8.08
N ASP A 171 -22.29 -0.24 -7.94
CA ASP A 171 -23.39 0.30 -8.74
C ASP A 171 -23.83 1.70 -8.26
N ASP A 172 -24.39 2.47 -9.19
CA ASP A 172 -24.83 3.85 -8.92
C ASP A 172 -25.85 3.95 -7.78
N SER A 173 -26.69 2.93 -7.57
CA SER A 173 -27.70 2.96 -6.51
C SER A 173 -27.06 2.84 -5.12
N THR A 174 -26.06 1.97 -4.97
CA THR A 174 -25.24 1.85 -3.76
C THR A 174 -24.42 3.12 -3.50
N ILE A 175 -23.90 3.78 -4.54
CA ILE A 175 -23.16 5.05 -4.43
C ILE A 175 -24.10 6.16 -3.93
N ILE A 176 -25.31 6.27 -4.47
CA ILE A 176 -26.31 7.26 -4.03
C ILE A 176 -26.70 7.01 -2.57
N GLU A 177 -26.94 5.75 -2.18
CA GLU A 177 -27.25 5.40 -0.79
C GLU A 177 -26.10 5.78 0.15
N PHE A 178 -24.86 5.52 -0.25
CA PHE A 178 -23.67 5.92 0.51
C PHE A 178 -23.62 7.44 0.74
N PHE A 179 -23.85 8.25 -0.29
CA PHE A 179 -23.84 9.72 -0.14
C PHE A 179 -24.95 10.22 0.78
N GLN A 180 -26.15 9.64 0.70
CA GLN A 180 -27.23 9.95 1.63
C GLN A 180 -26.84 9.65 3.09
N GLN A 181 -26.15 8.53 3.33
CA GLN A 181 -25.72 8.12 4.68
C GLN A 181 -24.65 9.05 5.28
N ILE A 182 -23.82 9.67 4.44
CA ILE A 182 -22.82 10.66 4.88
C ILE A 182 -23.35 12.11 4.82
N GLY A 183 -24.63 12.31 4.50
CA GLY A 183 -25.29 13.62 4.47
C GLY A 183 -24.84 14.51 3.30
N LYS A 184 -24.51 13.90 2.16
CA LYS A 184 -24.08 14.57 0.93
C LYS A 184 -25.05 14.31 -0.23
#